data_AF-A0A1M7R532-F1
#
_entry.id   AF-A0A1M7R532-F1
#
_cell.length_a   1.000
_cell.length_b   1.000
_cell.length_c   1.000
_cell.angle_alpha   90.00
_cell.angle_beta   90.00
_cell.angle_gamma   90.00
#
_symmetry.space_group_name_H-M   'P 1'
#
loop_
_entity.id
_entity.type
_entity.pdbx_description
1 polymer ?
#
loop_
_entity_poly.entity_id
_entity_poly.type
_entity_poly.pdbx_seq_one_letter_code
_entity_poly.pdbx_strand_id
1 'polypeptide(L)'
;MGARFADLRVGTKIIATVAVVAVIMLVIGGLAWSRMGSLDDRIQGIKSTNIARLNNLVAVRGGLADAYRGLFVYKASQPAAQPAAEEEAKAGQAAVDEAWAAYIATPDPSAAWKNNVQTFSENWTPYKALVNVLILGDPAPSDGSVPTDPQAQSAAWLAAEQKMNDALDTLTALERSQAGAASADAHEEADAAKTLIAALIVAGLIIAL
;
A
#
# COMPACT_ATOMS: atom_id res chain seq x y z
N MET A 1 -21.91 -4.43 -55.82
CA MET A 1 -22.92 -5.13 -54.97
C MET A 1 -23.92 -4.16 -54.32
N GLY A 2 -24.37 -3.09 -55.00
CA GLY A 2 -25.26 -2.06 -54.40
C GLY A 2 -26.75 -2.17 -54.75
N ALA A 3 -27.14 -3.02 -55.70
CA ALA A 3 -28.49 -2.98 -56.29
C ALA A 3 -29.58 -3.73 -55.51
N ARG A 4 -29.24 -4.60 -54.55
CA ARG A 4 -30.25 -5.44 -53.84
C ARG A 4 -30.88 -4.80 -52.60
N PHE A 5 -30.32 -3.73 -52.06
CA PHE A 5 -30.89 -3.02 -50.91
C PHE A 5 -31.95 -1.98 -51.32
N ALA A 6 -31.98 -1.57 -52.59
CA ALA A 6 -32.94 -0.60 -53.08
C ALA A 6 -34.40 -1.12 -53.06
N ASP A 7 -34.62 -2.39 -53.43
CA ASP A 7 -35.94 -3.01 -53.62
C ASP A 7 -36.63 -3.56 -52.36
N LEU A 8 -36.01 -3.44 -51.18
CA LEU A 8 -36.63 -3.90 -49.93
C LEU A 8 -37.76 -2.95 -49.50
N ARG A 9 -38.89 -3.53 -49.04
CA ARG A 9 -39.99 -2.78 -48.40
C ARG A 9 -39.46 -1.95 -47.23
N VAL A 10 -39.98 -0.73 -47.08
CA VAL A 10 -39.57 0.24 -46.04
C VAL A 10 -39.57 -0.40 -44.64
N GLY A 11 -40.54 -1.27 -44.32
CA GLY A 11 -40.60 -1.99 -43.04
C GLY A 11 -39.40 -2.91 -42.79
N THR A 12 -38.89 -3.62 -43.81
CA THR A 12 -37.71 -4.48 -43.66
C THR A 12 -36.44 -3.65 -43.42
N LYS A 13 -36.35 -2.47 -44.03
CA LYS A 13 -35.22 -1.54 -43.81
C LYS A 13 -35.18 -1.04 -42.37
N ILE A 14 -36.35 -0.67 -41.80
CA ILE A 14 -36.49 -0.23 -40.41
C ILE A 14 -36.13 -1.35 -39.41
N ILE A 15 -36.65 -2.57 -39.62
CA ILE A 15 -36.35 -3.71 -38.73
C ILE A 15 -34.85 -4.04 -38.76
N ALA A 16 -34.19 -3.98 -39.92
CA ALA A 16 -32.77 -4.21 -40.04
C ALA A 16 -31.93 -3.15 -39.29
N THR A 17 -32.30 -1.86 -39.37
CA THR A 17 -31.62 -0.79 -38.62
C THR A 17 -31.77 -0.97 -37.12
N VAL A 18 -32.98 -1.26 -36.65
CA VAL A 18 -33.25 -1.50 -35.22
C VAL A 18 -32.50 -2.73 -34.72
N ALA A 19 -32.42 -3.81 -35.50
CA ALA A 19 -31.66 -5.00 -35.14
C ALA A 19 -30.15 -4.71 -35.02
N VAL A 20 -29.58 -3.92 -35.94
CA VAL A 20 -28.17 -3.51 -35.88
C VAL A 20 -27.90 -2.63 -34.65
N VAL A 21 -28.77 -1.66 -34.37
CA VAL A 21 -28.66 -0.81 -33.17
C VAL A 21 -28.76 -1.66 -31.89
N ALA A 22 -29.67 -2.64 -31.84
CA ALA A 22 -29.80 -3.54 -30.69
C ALA A 22 -28.54 -4.38 -30.47
N VAL A 23 -27.94 -4.93 -31.53
CA VAL A 23 -26.67 -5.68 -31.44
C VAL A 23 -25.54 -4.77 -30.95
N ILE A 24 -25.44 -3.55 -31.47
CA ILE A 24 -24.43 -2.57 -31.04
C ILE A 24 -24.62 -2.24 -29.55
N MET A 25 -25.86 -2.01 -29.09
CA MET A 25 -26.13 -1.76 -27.68
C MET A 25 -25.75 -2.94 -26.78
N LEU A 26 -25.98 -4.18 -27.21
CA LEU A 26 -25.55 -5.37 -26.47
C LEU A 26 -24.02 -5.49 -26.39
N VAL A 27 -23.32 -5.21 -27.49
CA VAL A 27 -21.84 -5.24 -27.52
C VAL A 27 -21.26 -4.13 -26.64
N ILE A 28 -21.77 -2.91 -26.73
CA ILE A 28 -21.34 -1.78 -25.90
C ILE A 28 -21.65 -2.05 -24.43
N GLY A 29 -22.87 -2.51 -24.12
CA GLY A 29 -23.29 -2.84 -22.76
C GLY A 29 -22.44 -3.94 -22.14
N GLY A 30 -22.19 -5.03 -22.88
CA GLY A 30 -21.32 -6.12 -22.43
C GLY A 30 -19.87 -5.69 -22.23
N LEU A 31 -19.32 -4.88 -23.13
CA LEU A 31 -17.95 -4.36 -23.01
C LEU A 31 -17.83 -3.37 -21.84
N ALA A 32 -18.81 -2.49 -21.67
CA ALA A 32 -18.87 -1.57 -20.54
C ALA A 32 -18.95 -2.33 -19.21
N TRP A 33 -19.77 -3.38 -19.13
CA TRP A 33 -19.89 -4.22 -17.94
C TRP A 33 -18.59 -4.96 -17.61
N SER A 34 -17.97 -5.60 -18.61
CA SER A 34 -16.70 -6.32 -18.42
C SER A 34 -15.57 -5.40 -17.98
N ARG A 35 -15.48 -4.19 -18.54
CA ARG A 35 -14.45 -3.21 -18.17
C ARG A 35 -14.70 -2.61 -16.79
N MET A 36 -15.96 -2.36 -16.43
CA MET A 36 -16.31 -1.81 -15.13
C MET A 36 -16.03 -2.81 -14.00
N GLY A 37 -16.28 -4.11 -14.22
CA GLY A 37 -15.90 -5.16 -13.27
C GLY A 37 -14.39 -5.23 -13.04
N SER A 38 -13.58 -5.26 -14.11
CA SER A 38 -12.12 -5.29 -13.96
C SER A 38 -11.54 -4.01 -13.35
N LEU A 39 -12.16 -2.86 -13.61
CA LEU A 39 -11.75 -1.58 -13.05
C LEU A 39 -12.09 -1.49 -11.56
N ASP A 40 -13.28 -1.97 -11.17
CA ASP A 40 -13.70 -2.02 -9.76
C ASP A 40 -12.80 -2.95 -8.94
N ASP A 41 -12.52 -4.17 -9.44
CA ASP A 41 -11.62 -5.11 -8.78
C ASP A 41 -10.20 -4.55 -8.61
N ARG A 42 -9.69 -3.85 -9.63
CA ARG A 42 -8.36 -3.20 -9.58
C ARG A 42 -8.33 -2.02 -8.63
N ILE A 43 -9.32 -1.13 -8.69
CA ILE A 43 -9.41 0.03 -7.79
C ILE A 43 -9.55 -0.44 -6.35
N GLN A 44 -10.42 -1.42 -6.08
CA GLN A 44 -10.59 -1.98 -4.74
C GLN A 44 -9.35 -2.71 -4.26
N GLY A 45 -8.70 -3.51 -5.11
CA GLY A 45 -7.47 -4.22 -4.78
C GLY A 45 -6.32 -3.27 -4.41
N ILE A 46 -6.04 -2.27 -5.25
CA ILE A 46 -4.94 -1.32 -5.03
C ILE A 46 -5.24 -0.42 -3.83
N LYS A 47 -6.45 0.12 -3.76
CA LYS A 47 -6.85 0.99 -2.65
C LYS A 47 -6.84 0.23 -1.34
N SER A 48 -7.17 -1.06 -1.32
CA SER A 48 -7.13 -1.88 -0.12
C SER A 48 -5.70 -2.20 0.32
N THR A 49 -4.86 -2.71 -0.58
CA THR A 49 -3.52 -3.20 -0.21
C THR A 49 -2.54 -2.06 0.13
N ASN A 50 -2.41 -1.05 -0.73
CA ASN A 50 -1.43 0.02 -0.49
C ASN A 50 -1.82 0.91 0.70
N ILE A 51 -3.12 1.17 0.89
CA ILE A 51 -3.59 1.92 2.06
C ILE A 51 -3.42 1.10 3.33
N ALA A 52 -3.71 -0.21 3.31
CA ALA A 52 -3.45 -1.07 4.46
C ALA A 52 -1.96 -1.07 4.83
N ARG A 53 -1.06 -1.19 3.84
CA ARG A 53 0.39 -1.10 4.05
C ARG A 53 0.83 0.26 4.61
N LEU A 54 0.31 1.37 4.07
CA LEU A 54 0.57 2.71 4.59
C LEU A 54 0.08 2.87 6.04
N ASN A 55 -1.11 2.37 6.36
CA ASN A 55 -1.64 2.41 7.72
C ASN A 55 -0.76 1.60 8.69
N ASN A 56 -0.24 0.44 8.27
CA ASN A 56 0.68 -0.35 9.07
C ASN A 56 2.02 0.39 9.29
N LEU A 57 2.58 1.06 8.28
CA LEU A 57 3.77 1.91 8.46
C LEU A 57 3.53 3.10 9.39
N VAL A 58 2.33 3.70 9.36
CA VAL A 58 1.92 4.74 10.31
C VAL A 58 1.83 4.16 11.73
N ALA A 59 1.26 2.96 11.89
CA ALA A 59 1.18 2.28 13.18
C ALA A 59 2.57 1.93 13.73
N VAL A 60 3.53 1.51 12.88
CA VAL A 60 4.93 1.32 13.26
C VAL A 60 5.52 2.61 13.82
N ARG A 61 5.34 3.76 13.14
CA ARG A 61 5.81 5.05 13.67
C ARG A 61 5.11 5.46 14.96
N GLY A 62 3.82 5.13 15.10
CA GLY A 62 3.06 5.33 16.33
C GLY A 62 3.67 4.55 17.50
N GLY A 63 3.90 3.24 17.31
CA GLY A 63 4.53 2.39 18.33
C GLY A 63 5.95 2.86 18.69
N LEU A 64 6.73 3.33 17.72
CA LEU A 64 8.04 3.96 17.99
C LEU A 64 7.88 5.20 18.87
N ALA A 65 6.96 6.11 18.52
CA ALA A 65 6.71 7.33 19.30
C ALA A 65 6.24 7.02 20.72
N ASP A 66 5.36 6.03 20.90
CA ASP A 66 4.90 5.56 22.21
C ASP A 66 6.05 4.94 23.01
N ALA A 67 6.91 4.15 22.38
CA ALA A 67 8.11 3.61 23.01
C ALA A 67 9.03 4.73 23.50
N TYR A 68 9.36 5.71 22.65
CA TYR A 68 10.18 6.87 23.05
C TYR A 68 9.55 7.68 24.17
N ARG A 69 8.22 7.87 24.14
CA ARG A 69 7.48 8.55 25.21
C ARG A 69 7.64 7.78 26.53
N GLY A 70 7.45 6.46 26.52
CA GLY A 70 7.64 5.61 27.69
C GLY A 70 9.07 5.70 28.25
N LEU A 71 10.09 5.67 27.38
CA LEU A 71 11.50 5.84 27.78
C LEU A 71 11.77 7.21 28.41
N PHE A 72 11.21 8.27 27.83
CA PHE A 72 11.32 9.62 28.36
C PHE A 72 10.68 9.72 29.75
N VAL A 73 9.46 9.21 29.90
CA VAL A 73 8.75 9.17 31.20
C VAL A 73 9.54 8.33 32.20
N TYR A 74 10.10 7.19 31.80
CA TYR A 74 10.91 6.32 32.66
C TYR A 74 12.11 7.07 33.24
N LYS A 75 12.87 7.78 32.39
CA LYS A 75 14.04 8.57 32.84
C LYS A 75 13.65 9.79 33.68
N ALA A 76 12.48 10.38 33.44
CA ALA A 76 11.98 11.54 34.20
C ALA A 76 11.28 11.16 35.52
N SER A 77 10.90 9.89 35.70
CA SER A 77 10.10 9.41 36.82
C SER A 77 10.94 9.06 38.05
N GLN A 78 10.32 9.22 39.22
CA GLN A 78 10.84 8.67 40.47
C GLN A 78 10.84 7.14 40.43
N PRO A 79 11.72 6.45 41.20
CA PRO A 79 11.84 4.99 41.16
C PRO A 79 10.52 4.23 41.34
N ALA A 80 9.60 4.75 42.17
CA ALA A 80 8.29 4.13 42.40
C ALA A 80 7.36 4.15 41.18
N ALA A 81 7.59 5.05 40.21
CA ALA A 81 6.78 5.18 38.99
C ALA A 81 7.49 4.61 37.74
N GLN A 82 8.77 4.23 37.84
CA GLN A 82 9.53 3.65 36.74
C GLN A 82 8.92 2.37 36.16
N PRO A 83 8.39 1.41 36.96
CA PRO A 83 7.82 0.19 36.39
C PRO A 83 6.67 0.44 35.40
N ALA A 84 5.80 1.42 35.68
CA ALA A 84 4.70 1.76 34.78
C ALA A 84 5.19 2.39 33.47
N ALA A 85 6.24 3.22 33.53
CA ALA A 85 6.84 3.83 32.35
C ALA A 85 7.63 2.81 31.51
N GLU A 86 8.27 1.84 32.16
CA GLU A 86 8.93 0.71 31.51
C GLU A 86 7.90 -0.15 30.77
N GLU A 87 6.76 -0.47 31.41
CA GLU A 87 5.65 -1.19 30.78
C GLU A 87 5.15 -0.45 29.54
N GLU A 88 4.98 0.87 29.63
CA GLU A 88 4.58 1.71 28.50
C GLU A 88 5.60 1.68 27.35
N ALA A 89 6.89 1.77 27.65
CA ALA A 89 7.95 1.69 26.65
C ALA A 89 7.95 0.32 25.94
N LYS A 90 7.81 -0.77 26.71
CA LYS A 90 7.74 -2.14 26.18
C LYS A 90 6.45 -2.39 25.39
N ALA A 91 5.34 -1.79 25.79
CA ALA A 91 4.08 -1.82 25.02
C ALA A 91 4.23 -1.13 23.66
N GLY A 92 4.90 0.03 23.61
CA GLY A 92 5.23 0.70 22.35
C GLY A 92 6.09 -0.16 21.43
N GLN A 93 7.10 -0.84 21.99
CA GLN A 93 7.92 -1.80 21.23
C GLN A 93 7.09 -2.98 20.68
N ALA A 94 6.17 -3.52 21.48
CA ALA A 94 5.29 -4.60 21.04
C ALA A 94 4.33 -4.14 19.93
N ALA A 95 3.83 -2.90 19.99
CA ALA A 95 3.01 -2.31 18.94
C ALA A 95 3.78 -2.16 17.62
N VAL A 96 5.08 -1.84 17.68
CA VAL A 96 5.96 -1.87 16.49
C VAL A 96 6.06 -3.29 15.93
N ASP A 97 6.31 -4.29 16.78
CA ASP A 97 6.42 -5.69 16.35
C ASP A 97 5.12 -6.16 15.64
N GLU A 98 3.95 -5.86 16.21
CA GLU A 98 2.65 -6.21 15.64
C GLU A 98 2.38 -5.50 14.32
N ALA A 99 2.55 -4.17 14.28
CA ALA A 99 2.32 -3.38 13.08
C ALA A 99 3.29 -3.75 11.95
N TRP A 100 4.54 -4.06 12.30
CA TRP A 100 5.54 -4.54 11.36
C TRP A 100 5.19 -5.92 10.79
N ALA A 101 4.74 -6.85 11.63
CA ALA A 101 4.26 -8.15 11.19
C ALA A 101 3.07 -8.02 10.21
N ALA A 102 2.13 -7.12 10.51
CA ALA A 102 1.00 -6.83 9.63
C ALA A 102 1.45 -6.20 8.29
N TYR A 103 2.47 -5.33 8.31
CA TYR A 103 3.05 -4.76 7.09
C TYR A 103 3.64 -5.84 6.18
N ILE A 104 4.49 -6.73 6.72
CA ILE A 104 5.19 -7.74 5.92
C ILE A 104 4.29 -8.90 5.45
N ALA A 105 3.12 -9.07 6.06
CA ALA A 105 2.13 -10.07 5.66
C ALA A 105 1.54 -9.83 4.24
N THR A 106 1.73 -8.64 3.67
CA THR A 106 1.27 -8.25 2.34
C THR A 106 2.44 -7.88 1.41
N PRO A 107 3.26 -8.87 1.01
CA PRO A 107 4.53 -8.60 0.36
C PRO A 107 4.39 -7.88 -0.98
N ASP A 108 5.30 -6.95 -1.25
CA ASP A 108 5.49 -6.34 -2.56
C ASP A 108 6.69 -7.00 -3.26
N PRO A 109 6.59 -7.32 -4.57
CA PRO A 109 7.63 -8.04 -5.27
C PRO A 109 8.89 -7.20 -5.56
N SER A 110 8.84 -5.87 -5.40
CA SER A 110 9.95 -4.98 -5.73
C SER A 110 11.19 -5.22 -4.87
N ALA A 111 12.36 -5.05 -5.49
CA ALA A 111 13.64 -5.14 -4.77
C ALA A 111 13.74 -4.05 -3.69
N ALA A 112 13.19 -2.86 -3.93
CA ALA A 112 13.15 -1.78 -2.97
C ALA A 112 12.40 -2.18 -1.70
N TRP A 113 11.23 -2.81 -1.83
CA TRP A 113 10.47 -3.30 -0.68
C TRP A 113 11.27 -4.34 0.11
N LYS A 114 11.78 -5.38 -0.57
CA LYS A 114 12.52 -6.48 0.07
C LYS A 114 13.74 -5.99 0.85
N ASN A 115 14.54 -5.12 0.23
CA ASN A 115 15.76 -4.60 0.83
C ASN A 115 15.46 -3.74 2.08
N ASN A 116 14.43 -2.90 2.03
CA ASN A 116 14.09 -2.03 3.16
C ASN A 116 13.37 -2.79 4.28
N VAL A 117 12.56 -3.81 3.96
CA VAL A 117 11.99 -4.71 4.97
C VAL A 117 13.08 -5.48 5.70
N GLN A 118 14.06 -6.01 4.97
CA GLN A 118 15.22 -6.65 5.57
C GLN A 118 16.00 -5.65 6.44
N THR A 119 16.30 -4.47 5.90
CA THR A 119 17.05 -3.42 6.62
C THR A 119 16.37 -3.05 7.93
N PHE A 120 15.06 -2.80 7.93
CA PHE A 120 14.34 -2.49 9.15
C PHE A 120 14.41 -3.67 10.14
N SER A 121 14.14 -4.90 9.68
CA SER A 121 14.09 -6.09 10.56
C SER A 121 15.44 -6.41 11.20
N GLU A 122 16.53 -6.25 10.45
CA GLU A 122 17.90 -6.47 10.93
C GLU A 122 18.35 -5.42 11.95
N ASN A 123 17.77 -4.21 11.92
CA ASN A 123 18.17 -3.12 12.82
C ASN A 123 17.19 -2.93 14.00
N TRP A 124 15.93 -3.35 13.89
CA TRP A 124 14.94 -3.24 14.97
C TRP A 124 15.26 -4.11 16.18
N THR A 125 15.63 -5.38 15.95
CA THR A 125 16.02 -6.29 17.03
C THR A 125 17.19 -5.77 17.87
N PRO A 126 18.36 -5.41 17.29
CA PRO A 126 19.47 -4.88 18.07
C PRO A 126 19.17 -3.51 18.67
N TYR A 127 18.41 -2.64 17.99
CA TYR A 127 17.96 -1.37 18.57
C TYR A 127 17.16 -1.60 19.85
N LYS A 128 16.15 -2.46 19.81
CA LYS A 128 15.31 -2.82 20.96
C LYS A 128 16.15 -3.38 22.11
N ALA A 129 17.10 -4.27 21.81
CA ALA A 129 18.01 -4.82 22.80
C ALA A 129 18.88 -3.73 23.46
N LEU A 130 19.46 -2.82 22.67
CA LEU A 130 20.26 -1.70 23.18
C LEU A 130 19.44 -0.77 24.06
N VAL A 131 18.24 -0.40 23.65
CA VAL A 131 17.33 0.42 24.47
C VAL A 131 17.03 -0.26 25.80
N ASN A 132 16.67 -1.53 25.77
CA ASN A 132 16.26 -2.28 26.96
C ASN A 132 17.42 -2.44 27.96
N VAL A 133 18.62 -2.75 27.47
CA VAL A 133 19.80 -2.90 28.33
C VAL A 133 20.28 -1.55 28.86
N LEU A 134 20.42 -0.53 28.00
CA LEU A 134 21.09 0.72 28.37
C LEU A 134 20.15 1.70 29.10
N ILE A 135 18.85 1.68 28.79
CA ILE A 135 17.88 2.60 29.40
C ILE A 135 17.12 1.92 30.53
N LEU A 136 16.53 0.74 30.25
CA LEU A 136 15.62 0.04 31.16
C LEU A 136 16.37 -0.86 32.16
N GLY A 137 17.64 -1.19 31.89
CA GLY A 137 18.46 -2.02 32.77
C GLY A 137 18.15 -3.51 32.66
N ASP A 138 17.52 -3.95 31.57
CA ASP A 138 17.29 -5.36 31.30
C ASP A 138 18.64 -6.10 31.16
N PRO A 139 18.70 -7.40 31.51
CA PRO A 139 19.91 -8.19 31.31
C PRO A 139 20.26 -8.29 29.82
N ALA A 140 21.56 -8.16 29.50
CA ALA A 140 22.03 -8.27 28.13
C ALA A 140 21.74 -9.67 27.55
N PRO A 141 21.25 -9.75 26.29
CA PRO A 141 21.08 -11.02 25.60
C PRO A 141 22.39 -11.80 25.51
N SER A 142 22.33 -13.12 25.63
CA SER A 142 23.52 -14.00 25.57
C SER A 142 24.08 -14.23 24.16
N ASP A 143 23.38 -13.75 23.12
CA ASP A 143 23.75 -13.89 21.71
C ASP A 143 24.82 -12.89 21.25
N GLY A 144 25.25 -11.96 22.12
CA GLY A 144 26.24 -10.93 21.80
C GLY A 144 25.68 -9.78 20.95
N SER A 145 24.35 -9.64 20.84
CA SER A 145 23.70 -8.56 20.10
C SER A 145 23.99 -7.15 20.66
N VAL A 146 24.36 -7.05 21.93
CA VAL A 146 24.71 -5.79 22.59
C VAL A 146 26.23 -5.75 22.85
N PRO A 147 26.98 -4.82 22.21
CA PRO A 147 28.39 -4.63 22.50
C PRO A 147 28.64 -4.32 23.98
N THR A 148 29.78 -4.73 24.52
CA THR A 148 30.16 -4.43 25.92
C THR A 148 30.84 -3.06 26.07
N ASP A 149 31.43 -2.54 25.01
CA ASP A 149 32.09 -1.23 24.99
C ASP A 149 31.05 -0.10 24.88
N PRO A 150 31.04 0.90 25.80
CA PRO A 150 30.05 1.99 25.78
C PRO A 150 30.04 2.83 24.51
N GLN A 151 31.20 3.01 23.87
CA GLN A 151 31.30 3.78 22.63
C GLN A 151 30.72 2.99 21.45
N ALA A 152 31.01 1.69 21.38
CA ALA A 152 30.39 0.78 20.42
C ALA A 152 28.87 0.67 20.61
N GLN A 153 28.37 0.65 21.85
CA GLN A 153 26.94 0.65 22.15
C GLN A 153 26.24 1.89 21.59
N SER A 154 26.78 3.07 21.86
CA SER A 154 26.22 4.34 21.38
C SER A 154 26.23 4.41 19.85
N ALA A 155 27.33 3.98 19.21
CA ALA A 155 27.43 3.94 17.76
C ALA A 155 26.44 2.94 17.14
N ALA A 156 26.29 1.75 17.73
CA ALA A 156 25.37 0.72 17.27
C ALA A 156 23.91 1.18 17.37
N TRP A 157 23.54 1.85 18.46
CA TRP A 157 22.21 2.44 18.64
C TRP A 157 21.92 3.42 17.52
N LEU A 158 22.76 4.46 17.38
CA LEU A 158 22.53 5.54 16.41
C LEU A 158 22.46 5.00 14.97
N ALA A 159 23.33 4.05 14.64
CA ALA A 159 23.33 3.42 13.32
C ALA A 159 22.05 2.60 13.07
N ALA A 160 21.58 1.84 14.05
CA ALA A 160 20.36 1.05 13.93
C ALA A 160 19.13 1.96 13.79
N GLU A 161 19.02 2.98 14.65
CA GLU A 161 17.96 3.99 14.61
C GLU A 161 17.89 4.70 13.25
N GLN A 162 19.03 5.17 12.74
CA GLN A 162 19.10 5.81 11.43
C GLN A 162 18.65 4.86 10.30
N LYS A 163 19.20 3.64 10.24
CA LYS A 163 18.85 2.67 9.20
C LYS A 163 17.37 2.29 9.21
N MET A 164 16.77 2.17 10.39
CA MET A 164 15.33 1.90 10.51
C MET A 164 14.50 3.08 9.99
N ASN A 165 14.84 4.31 10.39
CA ASN A 165 14.12 5.50 9.97
C ASN A 165 14.22 5.70 8.45
N ASP A 166 15.42 5.55 7.88
CA ASP A 166 15.65 5.62 6.43
C ASP A 166 14.86 4.55 5.68
N ALA A 167 14.80 3.32 6.21
CA ALA A 167 14.01 2.23 5.65
C ALA A 167 12.51 2.54 5.71
N LEU A 168 11.99 3.03 6.83
CA LEU A 168 10.57 3.41 6.97
C LEU A 168 10.19 4.57 6.05
N ASP A 169 11.06 5.56 5.89
CA ASP A 169 10.86 6.68 4.96
C ASP A 169 10.82 6.18 3.52
N THR A 170 11.75 5.30 3.15
CA THR A 170 11.81 4.71 1.81
C THR A 170 10.59 3.85 1.51
N LEU A 171 10.17 2.99 2.45
CA LEU A 171 8.95 2.19 2.30
C LEU A 171 7.71 3.09 2.21
N THR A 172 7.60 4.12 3.05
CA THR A 172 6.48 5.06 3.00
C THR A 172 6.42 5.78 1.64
N ALA A 173 7.56 6.23 1.11
CA ALA A 173 7.64 6.86 -0.21
C ALA A 173 7.27 5.88 -1.33
N LEU A 174 7.74 4.63 -1.25
CA LEU A 174 7.39 3.56 -2.19
C LEU A 174 5.87 3.33 -2.22
N GLU A 175 5.24 3.10 -1.07
CA GLU A 175 3.80 2.84 -1.01
C GLU A 175 2.98 4.02 -1.53
N ARG A 176 3.38 5.26 -1.22
CA ARG A 176 2.75 6.48 -1.75
C ARG A 176 2.90 6.58 -3.26
N SER A 177 4.09 6.31 -3.78
CA SER A 177 4.36 6.34 -5.22
C SER A 177 3.52 5.30 -5.96
N GLN A 178 3.43 4.07 -5.44
CA GLN A 178 2.63 3.00 -6.03
C GLN A 178 1.14 3.31 -5.97
N ALA A 179 0.65 3.86 -4.85
CA ALA A 179 -0.74 4.30 -4.73
C ALA A 179 -1.06 5.43 -5.72
N GLY A 180 -0.13 6.37 -5.92
CA GLY A 180 -0.25 7.44 -6.91
C GLY A 180 -0.27 6.94 -8.34
N ALA A 181 0.67 6.06 -8.71
CA ALA A 181 0.73 5.46 -10.05
C ALA A 181 -0.55 4.69 -10.37
N ALA A 182 -1.03 3.86 -9.45
CA ALA A 182 -2.27 3.13 -9.63
C ALA A 182 -3.51 4.03 -9.77
N SER A 183 -3.54 5.17 -9.06
CA SER A 183 -4.60 6.15 -9.23
C SER A 183 -4.55 6.84 -10.60
N ALA A 184 -3.35 7.07 -11.15
CA ALA A 184 -3.17 7.63 -12.48
C ALA A 184 -3.58 6.62 -13.57
N ASP A 185 -3.14 5.38 -13.46
CA ASP A 185 -3.50 4.28 -14.37
C ASP A 185 -5.02 4.08 -14.43
N ALA A 186 -5.69 4.11 -13.27
CA ALA A 186 -7.15 4.03 -13.20
C ALA A 186 -7.85 5.19 -13.93
N HIS A 187 -7.26 6.39 -13.92
CA HIS A 187 -7.80 7.55 -14.63
C HIS A 187 -7.63 7.41 -16.15
N GLU A 188 -6.44 7.00 -16.61
CA GLU A 188 -6.17 6.77 -18.03
C GLU A 188 -7.03 5.66 -18.62
N GLU A 189 -7.23 4.55 -17.88
CA GLU A 189 -8.14 3.47 -18.30
C GLU A 189 -9.59 3.95 -18.42
N ALA A 190 -10.04 4.80 -17.49
CA ALA A 190 -11.38 5.38 -17.54
C ALA A 190 -11.55 6.30 -18.78
N ASP A 191 -10.54 7.10 -19.11
CA ASP A 191 -10.58 8.00 -20.27
C ASP A 191 -10.47 7.25 -21.61
N ALA A 192 -9.65 6.22 -21.68
CA ALA A 192 -9.61 5.30 -22.83
C ALA A 192 -10.95 4.58 -23.01
N ALA A 193 -11.60 4.16 -21.92
CA ALA A 193 -12.93 3.56 -21.98
C ALA A 193 -13.99 4.54 -22.50
N LYS A 194 -13.98 5.81 -22.03
CA LYS A 194 -14.88 6.86 -22.55
C LYS A 194 -14.66 7.10 -24.05
N THR A 195 -13.41 7.18 -24.47
CA THR A 195 -13.04 7.41 -25.89
C THR A 195 -13.51 6.25 -26.77
N LEU A 196 -13.34 5.01 -26.31
CA LEU A 196 -13.79 3.83 -27.04
C LEU A 196 -15.32 3.74 -27.10
N ILE A 197 -16.04 4.05 -26.02
CA ILE A 197 -17.51 4.13 -26.03
C ILE A 197 -17.98 5.19 -27.03
N ALA A 198 -17.37 6.37 -27.03
CA ALA A 198 -17.69 7.43 -27.99
C ALA A 198 -17.44 6.99 -29.44
N ALA A 199 -16.30 6.34 -29.72
CA ALA A 199 -15.96 5.84 -31.04
C ALA A 199 -16.95 4.76 -31.52
N LEU A 200 -17.38 3.86 -30.64
CA LEU A 200 -18.39 2.83 -30.96
C LEU A 200 -19.77 3.44 -31.22
N ILE A 201 -20.16 4.48 -30.47
CA ILE A 201 -21.40 5.22 -30.72
C ILE A 201 -21.35 5.88 -32.11
N VAL A 202 -20.26 6.57 -32.43
CA VAL A 202 -20.09 7.23 -33.75
C VAL A 202 -20.09 6.20 -34.88
N ALA A 203 -19.37 5.10 -34.75
CA ALA A 203 -19.37 4.02 -35.74
C ALA A 203 -20.76 3.40 -35.93
N GLY A 204 -21.49 3.19 -34.82
CA GLY A 204 -22.86 2.68 -34.87
C GLY A 204 -23.82 3.64 -35.57
N LEU A 205 -23.69 4.95 -35.35
CA LEU A 205 -24.46 5.97 -36.06
C LEU A 205 -24.15 6.00 -37.56
N ILE A 206 -22.87 5.87 -37.95
CA ILE A 206 -22.46 5.81 -39.37
C ILE A 206 -23.03 4.57 -40.06
N ILE A 207 -23.02 3.41 -39.41
CA ILE A 207 -23.56 2.16 -39.99
C ILE A 207 -25.09 2.21 -40.12
N ALA A 208 -25.77 2.97 -39.25
CA ALA A 208 -27.22 3.09 -39.25
C ALA A 208 -27.79 4.09 -40.27
N LEU A 209 -26.96 5.04 -40.75
CA LEU A 209 -27.31 6.04 -41.78
C LEU A 209 -27.10 5.48 -43.19
#